data_AF-A0A2G9FWH1-F1
#
_entry.id   AF-A0A2G9FWH1-F1
#
_cell.length_a   1.000
_cell.length_b   1.000
_cell.length_c   1.000
_cell.angle_alpha   90.00
_cell.angle_beta   90.00
_cell.angle_gamma   90.00
#
_symmetry.space_group_name_H-M   'P 1'
#
loop_
_entity.id
_entity.type
_entity.pdbx_description
1 polymer ?
#
loop_
_entity_poly.entity_id
_entity_poly.type
_entity_poly.pdbx_seq_one_letter_code
_entity_poly.pdbx_strand_id
1 'polypeptide(L)'
;MMFSSSLSVVEFYLLKRFPIPYALYLMAVSILAGFWGQFFIRKLIAILRRASIIVFILSGVIFASALTMGVIGIEKSIRMIKHHEFMGFLDFCSSQ
;
A
#
# COMPACT_ATOMS: atom_id res chain seq x y z
N MET A 1 6.73 -13.69 -10.50
CA MET A 1 6.53 -12.38 -11.18
C MET A 1 7.44 -11.37 -10.49
N MET A 2 8.48 -10.90 -11.17
CA MET A 2 9.53 -10.04 -10.59
C MET A 2 9.71 -8.71 -11.35
N PHE A 3 8.95 -8.51 -12.44
CA PHE A 3 9.15 -7.41 -13.39
C PHE A 3 8.32 -6.15 -13.13
N SER A 4 7.27 -6.22 -12.29
CA SER A 4 6.41 -5.06 -12.03
C SER A 4 6.95 -4.17 -10.90
N SER A 5 7.57 -4.75 -9.86
CA SER A 5 8.12 -3.98 -8.72
C SER A 5 9.40 -3.22 -9.04
N SER A 6 10.18 -3.65 -10.04
CA SER A 6 11.41 -2.97 -10.47
C SER A 6 11.11 -1.76 -11.36
N LEU A 7 10.07 -1.82 -12.20
CA LEU A 7 9.65 -0.71 -13.05
C LEU A 7 9.14 0.49 -12.25
N SER A 8 8.40 0.27 -11.17
CA SER A 8 7.88 1.37 -10.33
C SER A 8 8.99 2.09 -9.54
N VAL A 9 10.01 1.38 -9.05
CA VAL A 9 11.18 2.00 -8.41
C VAL A 9 11.97 2.86 -9.41
N VAL A 10 12.09 2.41 -10.67
CA VAL A 10 12.73 3.19 -11.73
C VAL A 10 11.89 4.41 -12.15
N GLU A 11 10.56 4.30 -12.19
CA GLU A 11 9.67 5.46 -12.42
C GLU A 11 9.82 6.52 -11.32
N PHE A 12 9.84 6.11 -10.05
CA PHE A 12 10.09 7.02 -8.93
C PHE A 12 11.51 7.60 -8.92
N TYR A 13 12.49 6.90 -9.51
CA TYR A 13 13.86 7.37 -9.73
C TYR A 13 13.92 8.45 -10.83
N LEU A 14 13.16 8.30 -11.92
CA LEU A 14 13.15 9.24 -13.06
C LEU A 14 12.44 10.56 -12.73
N LEU A 15 11.49 10.57 -11.79
CA LEU A 15 10.76 11.79 -11.36
C LEU A 15 11.59 12.76 -10.48
N LYS A 16 12.87 12.47 -10.21
CA LYS A 16 13.85 13.37 -9.55
C LYS A 16 13.38 14.05 -8.24
N ARG A 17 12.41 13.46 -7.53
CA ARG A 17 11.78 14.04 -6.33
C ARG A 17 12.27 13.42 -5.01
N PHE A 18 13.06 12.35 -5.06
CA PHE A 18 13.49 11.62 -3.87
C PHE A 18 15.03 11.52 -3.74
N PRO A 19 15.61 11.82 -2.56
CA PRO A 19 17.03 11.59 -2.29
C PRO A 19 17.42 10.12 -2.46
N ILE A 20 18.50 9.89 -3.21
CA ILE A 20 19.09 8.59 -3.59
C ILE A 20 19.14 7.53 -2.46
N PRO A 21 19.51 7.85 -1.20
CA PRO A 21 19.58 6.84 -0.14
C PRO A 21 18.23 6.24 0.24
N TYR A 22 17.15 7.01 0.18
CA TYR A 22 15.82 6.53 0.56
C TYR A 22 15.24 5.58 -0.49
N ALA A 23 15.53 5.81 -1.77
CA ALA A 23 15.11 4.92 -2.85
C ALA A 23 15.77 3.54 -2.72
N LEU A 24 17.09 3.50 -2.48
CA LEU A 24 17.84 2.26 -2.26
C LEU A 24 17.34 1.51 -1.01
N TYR A 25 17.06 2.22 0.08
CA TYR A 25 16.52 1.63 1.31
C TYR A 25 15.15 0.98 1.06
N LEU A 26 14.21 1.71 0.44
CA LEU A 26 12.87 1.19 0.14
C LEU A 26 12.92 0.03 -0.86
N MET A 27 13.83 0.06 -1.83
CA MET A 27 14.05 -1.04 -2.76
C MET A 27 14.52 -2.30 -2.04
N ALA A 28 15.52 -2.18 -1.15
CA ALA A 28 16.02 -3.31 -0.37
C ALA A 28 14.93 -3.90 0.55
N VAL A 29 14.17 -3.06 1.24
CA VAL A 29 13.04 -3.48 2.08
C VAL A 29 11.98 -4.21 1.25
N SER A 30 11.67 -3.72 0.05
CA SER A 30 10.68 -4.34 -0.85
C SER A 30 11.11 -5.73 -1.30
N ILE A 31 12.40 -5.92 -1.62
CA ILE A 31 12.96 -7.22 -2.01
C ILE A 31 12.88 -8.21 -0.85
N LEU A 32 13.28 -7.79 0.35
CA LEU A 32 13.21 -8.62 1.56
C LEU A 32 11.76 -9.00 1.89
N ALA A 33 10.84 -8.05 1.85
CA ALA A 33 9.43 -8.28 2.10
C ALA A 33 8.82 -9.24 1.06
N GLY A 34 9.16 -9.10 -0.22
CA GLY A 34 8.71 -9.99 -1.28
C GLY A 34 9.24 -11.42 -1.10
N PHE A 35 10.51 -11.56 -0.73
CA PHE A 35 11.12 -12.86 -0.44
C PHE A 35 10.43 -13.56 0.74
N TRP A 36 10.24 -12.83 1.85
CA TRP A 36 9.60 -13.37 3.04
C TRP A 36 8.13 -13.70 2.82
N GLY A 37 7.39 -12.82 2.13
CA GLY A 37 5.97 -13.03 1.81
C GLY A 37 5.75 -14.27 0.95
N GLN A 38 6.55 -14.47 -0.10
CA GLN A 38 6.43 -15.66 -0.94
C GLN A 38 6.84 -16.95 -0.22
N PHE A 39 7.85 -16.90 0.65
CA PHE A 39 8.24 -18.05 1.46
C PHE A 39 7.13 -18.43 2.45
N PHE A 40 6.57 -17.44 3.13
CA PHE A 40 5.48 -17.63 4.08
C PHE A 40 4.22 -18.17 3.40
N ILE A 41 3.79 -17.58 2.28
CA ILE A 41 2.62 -18.03 1.51
C ILE A 41 2.80 -19.47 1.03
N ARG A 42 3.98 -19.84 0.52
CA ARG A 42 4.27 -21.22 0.10
C ARG A 42 4.17 -22.21 1.25
N LYS A 43 4.74 -21.86 2.41
CA LYS A 43 4.66 -22.71 3.61
C LYS A 43 3.22 -22.81 4.14
N LEU A 44 2.47 -21.72 4.09
CA LEU A 44 1.07 -21.66 4.49
C LEU A 44 0.18 -22.54 3.59
N ILE A 45 0.38 -22.47 2.27
CA ILE A 45 -0.33 -23.33 1.29
C ILE A 45 0.06 -24.81 1.48
N ALA A 46 1.33 -25.10 1.76
CA ALA A 46 1.79 -26.47 2.00
C ALA A 46 1.14 -27.09 3.25
N ILE A 47 0.92 -26.29 4.30
CA ILE A 47 0.20 -26.71 5.52
C ILE A 47 -1.31 -26.82 5.24
N LEU A 48 -1.88 -25.86 4.51
CA LEU A 48 -3.31 -25.75 4.24
C LEU A 48 -3.63 -26.26 2.82
N ARG A 49 -3.68 -27.58 2.65
CA ARG A 49 -3.86 -28.27 1.36
C ARG A 49 -5.24 -28.08 0.69
N ARG A 50 -6.13 -27.23 1.22
CA ARG A 50 -7.50 -27.01 0.68
C ARG A 50 -7.67 -25.63 0.08
N ALA A 51 -8.17 -25.60 -1.16
CA ALA A 51 -8.42 -24.36 -1.92
C ALA A 51 -9.38 -23.38 -1.22
N SER A 52 -10.41 -23.88 -0.53
CA SER A 52 -11.38 -23.04 0.17
C SER A 52 -10.76 -22.19 1.29
N ILE A 53 -9.74 -22.70 1.97
CA ILE A 53 -9.07 -22.00 3.07
C ILE A 53 -8.21 -20.85 2.53
N ILE A 54 -7.61 -21.01 1.35
CA ILE A 54 -6.83 -19.96 0.70
C ILE A 54 -7.72 -18.75 0.39
N VAL A 55 -8.91 -19.01 -0.17
CA VAL A 55 -9.88 -17.95 -0.49
C VAL A 55 -10.38 -17.24 0.77
N PHE A 56 -10.60 -17.98 1.86
CA PHE A 56 -11.02 -17.40 3.14
C PHE A 56 -9.94 -16.48 3.75
N ILE A 57 -8.67 -16.88 3.69
CA ILE A 57 -7.56 -16.04 4.16
C ILE A 57 -7.41 -14.81 3.26
N LEU A 58 -7.52 -14.98 1.94
CA LEU A 58 -7.41 -13.88 0.98
C LEU A 58 -8.49 -12.81 1.24
N SER A 59 -9.75 -13.21 1.43
CA SER A 59 -10.82 -12.26 1.75
C SER A 59 -10.60 -11.58 3.11
N GLY A 60 -10.11 -12.31 4.11
CA GLY A 60 -9.75 -11.75 5.42
C GLY A 60 -8.66 -10.67 5.32
N VAL A 61 -7.61 -10.91 4.53
CA VAL A 61 -6.53 -9.93 4.30
C VAL A 61 -7.05 -8.69 3.58
N ILE A 62 -7.90 -8.85 2.56
CA ILE A 62 -8.51 -7.72 1.84
C ILE A 62 -9.40 -6.90 2.79
N PHE A 63 -10.22 -7.57 3.60
CA PHE A 63 -11.10 -6.93 4.57
C PHE A 63 -10.31 -6.13 5.63
N ALA A 64 -9.28 -6.74 6.22
CA ALA A 64 -8.40 -6.06 7.19
C ALA A 64 -7.70 -4.84 6.56
N SER A 65 -7.27 -4.95 5.30
CA SER A 65 -6.63 -3.85 4.57
C SER A 65 -7.60 -2.69 4.35
N ALA A 66 -8.83 -3.00 3.94
CA ALA A 66 -9.89 -2.00 3.73
C ALA A 66 -10.27 -1.29 5.03
N LEU A 67 -10.41 -2.04 6.14
CA LEU A 67 -10.66 -1.45 7.46
C LEU A 67 -9.52 -0.52 7.88
N THR A 68 -8.27 -0.95 7.74
CA THR A 68 -7.10 -0.15 8.15
C THR A 68 -7.01 1.16 7.34
N MET A 69 -7.14 1.09 6.00
CA MET A 69 -7.17 2.28 5.15
C MET A 69 -8.37 3.19 5.45
N GLY A 70 -9.55 2.60 5.70
CA GLY A 70 -10.75 3.34 6.04
C GLY A 70 -10.61 4.11 7.36
N VAL A 71 -10.10 3.47 8.41
CA VAL A 71 -9.90 4.11 9.72
C VAL A 71 -8.89 5.24 9.65
N ILE A 72 -7.71 5.01 9.06
CA ILE A 72 -6.67 6.04 8.90
C ILE A 72 -7.20 7.21 8.04
N GLY A 73 -7.97 6.90 6.99
CA GLY A 73 -8.62 7.90 6.15
C GLY A 73 -9.58 8.77 6.94
N ILE A 74 -10.45 8.17 7.76
CA ILE A 74 -11.41 8.90 8.60
C ILE A 74 -10.68 9.77 9.64
N GLU A 75 -9.67 9.25 10.33
CA GLU A 75 -8.88 10.04 11.29
C GLU A 75 -8.20 11.25 10.63
N LYS A 76 -7.63 11.04 9.44
CA LYS A 76 -6.99 12.13 8.68
C LYS A 76 -8.02 13.16 8.23
N SER A 77 -9.19 12.73 7.77
CA SER A 77 -10.29 13.63 7.39
C SER A 77 -10.77 14.46 8.58
N ILE A 78 -10.97 13.85 9.76
CA ILE A 78 -11.40 14.57 10.99
C ILE A 78 -10.33 15.59 11.42
N ARG A 79 -9.05 15.23 11.33
CA ARG A 79 -7.95 16.15 11.66
C ARG A 79 -7.92 17.36 10.73
N MET A 80 -8.12 17.15 9.42
CA MET A 80 -8.16 18.23 8.43
C MET A 80 -9.40 19.14 8.64
N ILE A 81 -10.55 18.58 9.04
CA ILE A 81 -11.75 19.35 9.43
C ILE A 81 -11.48 20.24 10.65
N LYS A 82 -10.84 19.70 11.71
CA LYS A 82 -10.52 20.47 12.92
C LYS A 82 -9.53 21.60 12.68
N HIS A 83 -8.56 21.41 11.79
CA HIS A 83 -7.56 22.43 11.47
C HIS A 83 -8.00 23.45 10.41
N HIS A 84 -9.24 23.37 9.90
CA HIS A 84 -9.74 24.26 8.83
C HIS A 84 -8.80 24.30 7.61
N GLU A 85 -8.15 23.18 7.30
CA GLU A 85 -7.29 23.07 6.13
C GLU A 85 -8.08 22.58 4.90
N PHE A 86 -7.71 23.10 3.73
CA PHE A 86 -8.31 22.72 2.45
C PHE A 86 -8.27 21.19 2.24
N MET A 87 -9.45 20.56 2.19
CA MET A 87 -9.60 19.11 2.00
C MET A 87 -9.38 18.63 0.56
N GLY A 88 -8.85 19.49 -0.32
CA GLY A 88 -8.64 19.17 -1.73
C GLY A 88 -9.89 19.26 -2.61
N PHE A 89 -11.02 19.71 -2.07
CA PHE A 89 -12.14 20.21 -2.88
C PHE A 89 -11.80 21.63 -3.32
N LEU A 90 -11.54 21.83 -4.62
CA LEU A 90 -11.62 23.16 -5.22
C LEU A 90 -12.99 23.73 -4.90
N ASP A 91 -13.01 24.97 -4.45
CA ASP A 91 -14.22 25.70 -4.11
C ASP A 91 -15.13 25.76 -5.35
N PHE A 92 -16.21 24.98 -5.34
CA PHE A 92 -17.21 24.99 -6.41
C PHE A 92 -17.96 26.34 -6.50
N CYS A 93 -17.66 27.30 -5.62
CA CYS A 93 -18.24 28.65 -5.58
C CYS A 93 -17.24 29.77 -5.92
N SER A 94 -16.12 29.48 -6.59
CA SER A 94 -15.30 30.51 -7.24
C SER A 94 -15.72 30.75 -8.70
N SER A 95 -17.02 30.84 -8.96
CA SER A 95 -17.58 31.33 -10.22
C SER A 95 -18.61 32.41 -9.90
N GLN A 96 -18.11 33.56 -9.46
CA GLN A 96 -18.74 34.86 -9.65
C GLN A 96 -17.68 35.93 -9.81
#